data_AF-A0A6A6IMK8-F1
#
_entry.id   AF-A0A6A6IMK8-F1
#
_cell.length_a   1.000
_cell.length_b   1.000
_cell.length_c   1.000
_cell.angle_alpha   90.00
_cell.angle_beta   90.00
_cell.angle_gamma   90.00
#
_symmetry.space_group_name_H-M   'P 1'
#
loop_
_entity.id
_entity.type
_entity.pdbx_description
1 polymer ?
#
loop_
_entity_poly.entity_id
_entity_poly.type
_entity_poly.pdbx_seq_one_letter_code
_entity_poly.pdbx_strand_id
1 'polypeptide(L)'
;MSPNWFWSSSSSRSPPTPHAFIGETNGQRSLRPVFIFARRLSGSGGSIMSKLFNRTPIPKWFEEMTQIPSAFWSGHWGVVVGPYLYEMKPIKSNRGDVLQFFRGSFEQDTLWFPDIGYTGVFYTDLTDEEINTNALYAHDDMRAESVRYDLTRHNCQHFVLALLDRLQRHSQMQKAAIAQFAAQMQPLPPFQQPMATLQQPIVL
;
A
#
# COMPACT_ATOMS: atom_id res chain seq x y z
N MET A 1 23.27 20.36 19.32
CA MET A 1 22.66 19.38 20.25
C MET A 1 21.60 18.63 19.48
N SER A 2 21.88 17.38 19.09
CA SER A 2 20.94 16.56 18.32
C SER A 2 19.90 15.96 19.28
N PRO A 3 18.59 16.11 19.03
CA PRO A 3 17.58 15.50 19.88
C PRO A 3 17.67 13.98 19.82
N ASN A 4 17.79 13.36 21.00
CA ASN A 4 17.74 11.91 21.18
C ASN A 4 16.31 11.42 20.97
N TRP A 5 16.05 10.81 19.82
CA TRP A 5 14.77 10.20 19.49
C TRP A 5 14.76 8.77 20.03
N PHE A 6 14.43 8.62 21.31
CA PHE A 6 14.22 7.32 21.93
C PHE A 6 12.99 6.63 21.33
N TRP A 7 13.22 5.50 20.69
CA TRP A 7 12.25 4.41 20.63
C TRP A 7 12.48 3.61 21.90
N SER A 8 11.64 3.77 22.92
CA SER A 8 11.79 2.99 24.15
C SER A 8 11.43 1.53 23.86
N SER A 9 12.43 0.72 23.53
CA SER A 9 12.35 -0.73 23.57
C SER A 9 12.34 -1.19 25.02
N SER A 10 11.20 -1.08 25.69
CA SER A 10 10.97 -1.73 26.98
C SER A 10 10.24 -3.07 26.76
N SER A 11 10.96 -4.01 26.15
CA SER A 11 10.87 -5.42 26.48
C SER A 11 12.03 -6.14 25.81
N SER A 12 12.79 -6.89 26.60
CA SER A 12 13.90 -7.75 26.21
C SER A 12 13.46 -8.85 25.24
N ARG A 13 13.22 -8.50 23.98
CA ARG A 13 13.04 -9.47 22.90
C ARG A 13 14.06 -9.18 21.83
N SER A 14 14.70 -10.25 21.36
CA SER A 14 15.69 -10.23 20.28
C SER A 14 15.21 -9.33 19.13
N PRO A 15 16.10 -8.56 18.48
CA PRO A 15 15.72 -7.80 17.30
C PRO A 15 15.04 -8.75 16.31
N PRO A 16 13.86 -8.39 15.76
CA PRO A 16 13.17 -9.27 14.86
C PRO A 16 14.07 -9.54 13.65
N THR A 17 14.24 -10.81 13.30
CA THR A 17 15.08 -11.21 12.18
C THR A 17 14.52 -10.52 10.92
N PRO A 18 15.30 -9.69 10.22
CA PRO A 18 14.78 -8.85 9.12
C PRO A 18 14.20 -9.65 7.94
N HIS A 19 14.36 -10.97 7.97
CA HIS A 19 13.88 -11.92 6.97
C HIS A 19 13.35 -13.19 7.67
N ALA A 20 12.28 -13.07 8.45
CA ALA A 20 11.57 -14.26 8.95
C ALA A 20 11.27 -15.22 7.77
N PHE A 21 11.49 -16.52 7.91
CA PHE A 21 11.31 -17.51 6.83
C PHE A 21 9.94 -17.37 6.13
N ILE A 22 9.89 -17.51 4.80
CA ILE A 22 8.62 -17.60 4.04
C ILE A 22 8.16 -19.04 4.13
N GLY A 23 7.12 -19.30 4.91
CA GLY A 23 6.31 -20.49 4.69
C GLY A 23 5.29 -20.13 3.62
N GLU A 24 5.31 -20.78 2.47
CA GLU A 24 4.23 -20.59 1.49
C GLU A 24 2.92 -21.10 2.10
N THR A 25 1.98 -20.18 2.35
CA THR A 25 0.65 -20.48 2.92
C THR A 25 -0.47 -20.36 1.89
N ASN A 26 -0.20 -19.75 0.73
CA ASN A 26 -1.17 -19.52 -0.34
C ASN A 26 -0.76 -20.15 -1.68
N GLY A 27 -0.15 -21.33 -1.65
CA GLY A 27 0.29 -22.04 -2.88
C GLY A 27 -0.88 -22.39 -3.83
N GLN A 28 -2.12 -22.42 -3.32
CA GLN A 28 -3.33 -22.62 -4.11
C GLN A 28 -3.94 -21.31 -4.66
N ARG A 29 -3.27 -20.16 -4.47
CA ARG A 29 -3.67 -18.85 -5.02
C ARG A 29 -5.11 -18.46 -4.64
N SER A 30 -5.49 -18.73 -3.39
CA SER A 30 -6.78 -18.28 -2.86
C SER A 30 -6.80 -16.75 -2.80
N LEU A 31 -7.98 -16.17 -3.04
CA LEU A 31 -8.18 -14.73 -2.89
C LEU A 31 -8.02 -14.31 -1.43
N ARG A 32 -7.14 -13.34 -1.19
CA ARG A 32 -6.86 -12.81 0.15
C ARG A 32 -6.96 -11.29 0.15
N PRO A 33 -7.50 -10.70 1.22
CA PRO A 33 -7.52 -9.25 1.35
C PRO A 33 -6.10 -8.70 1.54
N VAL A 34 -5.86 -7.54 0.93
CA VAL A 34 -4.67 -6.70 1.12
C VAL A 34 -5.08 -5.52 1.98
N PHE A 35 -4.40 -5.33 3.10
CA PHE A 35 -4.65 -4.22 4.01
C PHE A 35 -3.46 -3.27 4.07
N ILE A 36 -3.74 -1.99 4.30
CA ILE A 36 -2.76 -1.06 4.83
C ILE A 36 -2.89 -1.05 6.34
N PHE A 37 -1.77 -1.30 6.99
CA PHE A 37 -1.56 -1.13 8.43
C PHE A 37 -1.02 0.27 8.68
N ALA A 38 -1.59 1.01 9.65
CA ALA A 38 -1.04 2.28 10.10
C ALA A 38 -0.88 2.33 11.62
N ARG A 39 0.31 2.73 12.08
CA ARG A 39 0.59 2.97 13.50
C ARG A 39 1.07 4.39 13.76
N ARG A 40 0.80 4.90 14.96
CA ARG A 40 1.35 6.19 15.39
C ARG A 40 2.85 6.10 15.51
N LEU A 41 3.53 7.18 15.15
CA LEU A 41 4.94 7.35 15.46
C LEU A 41 5.04 7.77 16.94
N SER A 42 5.58 6.91 17.79
CA SER A 42 5.77 7.20 19.22
C SER A 42 6.93 8.19 19.45
N GLY A 43 6.84 8.98 20.53
CA GLY A 43 7.89 9.93 20.97
C GLY A 43 7.52 11.41 20.78
N SER A 44 8.26 12.32 21.41
CA SER A 44 8.04 13.78 21.36
C SER A 44 8.12 14.36 19.93
N GLY A 45 8.73 13.63 18.99
CA GLY A 45 8.79 13.96 17.56
C GLY A 45 7.55 13.55 16.76
N GLY A 46 6.65 12.73 17.31
CA GLY A 46 5.48 12.20 16.60
C GLY A 46 4.48 13.28 16.15
N SER A 47 4.35 14.37 16.90
CA SER A 47 3.48 15.52 16.56
C SER A 47 4.03 16.40 15.41
N ILE A 48 5.36 16.45 15.28
CA ILE A 48 6.01 17.18 14.17
C ILE A 48 6.05 16.30 12.93
N MET A 49 6.36 15.00 13.10
CA MET A 49 6.32 14.04 12.00
C MET A 49 4.93 13.85 11.43
N SER A 50 3.87 13.77 12.26
CA SER A 50 2.49 13.65 11.78
C SER A 50 2.11 14.75 10.78
N LYS A 51 2.57 15.98 11.03
CA LYS A 51 2.32 17.15 10.16
C LYS A 51 3.14 17.12 8.87
N LEU A 52 4.33 16.49 8.89
CA LEU A 52 5.23 16.40 7.73
C LEU A 52 4.92 15.19 6.84
N PHE A 53 4.48 14.07 7.42
CA PHE A 53 3.95 12.92 6.66
C PHE A 53 2.69 13.28 5.87
N ASN A 54 1.90 14.23 6.36
CA ASN A 54 0.74 14.78 5.65
C ASN A 54 1.09 15.55 4.36
N ARG A 55 2.38 15.58 3.96
CA ARG A 55 2.88 16.22 2.73
C ARG A 55 3.30 15.22 1.66
N THR A 56 3.27 13.91 1.91
CA THR A 56 3.47 12.91 0.87
C THR A 56 2.33 13.07 -0.15
N PRO A 57 2.60 13.43 -1.41
CA PRO A 57 1.55 13.54 -2.42
C PRO A 57 1.00 12.15 -2.72
N ILE A 58 -0.30 11.98 -2.52
CA ILE A 58 -0.98 10.70 -2.72
C ILE A 58 -1.51 10.69 -4.14
N PRO A 59 -1.24 9.63 -4.91
CA PRO A 59 -1.85 9.49 -6.21
C PRO A 59 -3.38 9.44 -6.10
N LYS A 60 -4.09 10.21 -6.92
CA LYS A 60 -5.57 10.29 -6.89
C LYS A 60 -6.26 8.92 -6.96
N TRP A 61 -5.72 8.01 -7.77
CA TRP A 61 -6.24 6.64 -7.91
C TRP A 61 -6.22 5.88 -6.57
N PHE A 62 -5.23 6.15 -5.73
CA PHE A 62 -5.06 5.48 -4.44
C PHE A 62 -6.03 6.02 -3.40
N GLU A 63 -6.23 7.33 -3.37
CA GLU A 63 -7.22 7.99 -2.50
C GLU A 63 -8.63 7.49 -2.79
N GLU A 64 -8.99 7.36 -4.08
CA GLU A 64 -10.29 6.85 -4.53
C GLU A 64 -10.51 5.37 -4.18
N MET A 65 -9.46 4.53 -4.30
CA MET A 65 -9.59 3.08 -4.04
C MET A 65 -9.68 2.73 -2.56
N THR A 66 -8.98 3.47 -1.69
CA THR A 66 -8.72 3.00 -0.33
C THR A 66 -9.53 3.71 0.75
N GLN A 67 -10.17 4.84 0.40
CA GLN A 67 -10.90 5.72 1.34
C GLN A 67 -10.13 5.90 2.66
N ILE A 68 -8.80 6.00 2.59
CA ILE A 68 -7.94 5.99 3.78
C ILE A 68 -8.34 7.14 4.71
N PRO A 69 -8.69 6.84 5.98
CA PRO A 69 -9.04 7.87 6.93
C PRO A 69 -7.89 8.86 7.10
N SER A 70 -8.22 10.14 7.26
CA SER A 70 -7.20 11.19 7.33
C SER A 70 -6.15 10.99 8.44
N ALA A 71 -6.52 10.26 9.50
CA ALA A 71 -5.64 9.88 10.59
C ALA A 71 -4.45 9.01 10.14
N PHE A 72 -4.62 8.15 9.13
CA PHE A 72 -3.56 7.25 8.63
C PHE A 72 -2.41 8.04 8.02
N TRP A 73 -2.66 9.20 7.40
CA TRP A 73 -1.64 10.00 6.73
C TRP A 73 -0.52 10.47 7.65
N SER A 74 -0.77 10.50 8.96
CA SER A 74 0.21 10.86 9.97
C SER A 74 1.05 9.70 10.50
N GLY A 75 0.72 8.48 10.08
CA GLY A 75 1.25 7.24 10.63
C GLY A 75 2.36 6.60 9.81
N HIS A 76 3.03 5.66 10.45
CA HIS A 76 3.92 4.71 9.79
C HIS A 76 3.10 3.61 9.13
N TRP A 77 3.37 3.33 7.85
CA TRP A 77 2.59 2.40 7.06
C TRP A 77 3.30 1.06 6.84
N GLY A 78 2.48 0.01 6.69
CA GLY A 78 2.89 -1.29 6.17
C GLY A 78 1.75 -1.93 5.36
N VAL A 79 2.08 -2.94 4.57
CA VAL A 79 1.12 -3.79 3.84
C VAL A 79 0.98 -5.11 4.58
N VAL A 80 -0.26 -5.53 4.82
CA VAL A 80 -0.58 -6.84 5.40
C VAL A 80 -1.30 -7.70 4.37
N VAL A 81 -0.79 -8.90 4.13
CA VAL A 81 -1.44 -9.92 3.30
C VAL A 81 -1.27 -11.28 3.97
N GLY A 82 -2.39 -11.95 4.24
CA GLY A 82 -2.38 -13.20 4.99
C GLY A 82 -1.63 -13.05 6.32
N PRO A 83 -0.67 -13.94 6.64
CA PRO A 83 0.04 -13.92 7.91
C PRO A 83 1.25 -12.99 7.93
N TYR A 84 1.46 -12.13 6.91
CA TYR A 84 2.69 -11.35 6.75
C TYR A 84 2.44 -9.84 6.76
N LEU A 85 3.36 -9.11 7.41
CA LEU A 85 3.49 -7.66 7.38
C LEU A 85 4.76 -7.27 6.62
N TYR A 86 4.62 -6.36 5.66
CA TYR A 86 5.69 -5.78 4.87
C TYR A 86 5.79 -4.27 5.15
N GLU A 87 6.92 -3.79 5.63
CA GLU A 87 7.12 -2.37 5.93
C GLU A 87 8.59 -1.95 5.73
N MET A 88 8.84 -0.64 5.67
CA MET A 88 10.20 -0.09 5.65
C MET A 88 10.44 0.79 6.87
N LYS A 89 11.54 0.56 7.59
CA LYS A 89 11.90 1.27 8.82
C LYS A 89 13.19 2.08 8.63
N PRO A 90 13.28 3.29 9.21
CA PRO A 90 14.57 3.97 9.29
C PRO A 90 15.47 3.26 10.31
N ILE A 91 16.68 2.91 9.90
CA ILE A 91 17.76 2.44 10.77
C ILE A 91 18.87 3.48 10.87
N LYS A 92 19.43 3.62 12.06
CA LYS A 92 20.52 4.55 12.32
C LYS A 92 21.79 4.07 11.60
N SER A 93 22.43 4.98 10.87
CA SER A 93 23.76 4.79 10.31
C SER A 93 24.63 6.02 10.60
N ASN A 94 25.94 5.83 10.59
CA ASN A 94 26.93 6.89 10.83
C ASN A 94 26.81 8.07 9.84
N ARG A 95 26.04 7.91 8.76
CA ARG A 95 25.83 8.93 7.71
C ARG A 95 24.40 9.47 7.64
N GLY A 96 23.55 9.15 8.61
CA GLY A 96 22.12 9.51 8.65
C GLY A 96 21.21 8.27 8.62
N ASP A 97 19.90 8.48 8.72
CA ASP A 97 18.93 7.37 8.76
C ASP A 97 18.78 6.75 7.36
N VAL A 98 18.90 5.42 7.30
CA VAL A 98 18.78 4.62 6.07
C VAL A 98 17.48 3.84 6.14
N LEU A 99 16.79 3.71 5.02
CA LEU A 99 15.61 2.86 4.97
C LEU A 99 16.00 1.38 4.87
N GLN A 100 15.39 0.54 5.71
CA GLN A 100 15.55 -0.91 5.68
C GLN A 100 14.20 -1.58 5.50
N PHE A 101 14.14 -2.51 4.56
CA PHE A 101 13.00 -3.42 4.40
C PHE A 101 12.88 -4.39 5.58
N PHE A 102 11.65 -4.55 6.05
CA PHE A 102 11.30 -5.48 7.10
C PHE A 102 10.08 -6.31 6.68
N ARG A 103 10.18 -7.62 6.91
CA ARG A 103 9.04 -8.52 6.90
C ARG A 103 8.95 -9.27 8.23
N GLY A 104 7.76 -9.30 8.82
CA GLY A 104 7.45 -10.06 10.02
C GLY A 104 6.18 -10.89 9.89
N SER A 105 5.98 -11.83 10.82
CA SER A 105 4.69 -12.52 10.94
C SER A 105 3.69 -11.56 11.59
N PHE A 106 2.59 -11.29 10.91
CA PHE A 106 1.52 -10.46 11.43
C PHE A 106 0.75 -11.17 12.56
N GLU A 107 0.66 -12.50 12.53
CA GLU A 107 -0.04 -13.31 13.55
C GLU A 107 0.84 -13.69 14.75
N GLN A 108 2.11 -14.04 14.53
CA GLN A 108 3.01 -14.52 15.60
C GLN A 108 3.83 -13.40 16.26
N ASP A 109 4.13 -12.32 15.55
CA ASP A 109 4.77 -11.13 16.12
C ASP A 109 3.72 -10.07 16.49
N THR A 110 2.88 -10.39 17.48
CA THR A 110 1.96 -9.48 18.21
C THR A 110 2.65 -8.26 18.86
N LEU A 111 3.88 -7.94 18.45
CA LEU A 111 4.65 -6.75 18.83
C LEU A 111 4.18 -5.47 18.12
N TRP A 112 3.27 -5.57 17.13
CA TRP A 112 2.91 -4.43 16.27
C TRP A 112 1.40 -4.34 16.08
N PHE A 113 0.69 -3.79 17.07
CA PHE A 113 -0.71 -3.37 16.89
C PHE A 113 -0.76 -1.99 16.21
N PRO A 114 -1.70 -1.75 15.28
CA PRO A 114 -1.90 -0.44 14.72
C PRO A 114 -2.76 0.36 15.67
N ASP A 115 -2.16 1.39 16.25
CA ASP A 115 -2.89 2.34 17.08
C ASP A 115 -3.80 3.28 16.26
N ILE A 116 -3.63 3.31 14.93
CA ILE A 116 -4.50 4.07 14.02
C ILE A 116 -5.53 3.12 13.39
N GLY A 117 -5.08 2.00 12.85
CA GLY A 117 -5.94 0.91 12.40
C GLY A 117 -5.44 0.21 11.14
N TYR A 118 -6.36 -0.50 10.49
CA TYR A 118 -6.17 -1.11 9.18
C TYR A 118 -7.25 -0.62 8.23
N THR A 119 -6.92 -0.49 6.94
CA THR A 119 -7.94 -0.32 5.90
C THR A 119 -7.74 -1.35 4.80
N GLY A 120 -8.85 -1.90 4.30
CA GLY A 120 -8.83 -2.81 3.15
C GLY A 120 -8.57 -2.03 1.87
N VAL A 121 -7.74 -2.58 0.99
CA VAL A 121 -7.36 -1.95 -0.28
C VAL A 121 -8.01 -2.70 -1.45
N PHE A 122 -7.66 -3.98 -1.61
CA PHE A 122 -8.20 -4.88 -2.64
C PHE A 122 -7.96 -6.33 -2.25
N TYR A 123 -8.35 -7.27 -3.12
CA TYR A 123 -8.06 -8.70 -2.96
C TYR A 123 -7.01 -9.14 -3.97
N THR A 124 -6.09 -10.02 -3.54
CA THR A 124 -5.03 -10.59 -4.37
C THR A 124 -5.06 -12.11 -4.35
N ASP A 125 -4.76 -12.73 -5.48
CA ASP A 125 -4.57 -14.17 -5.68
C ASP A 125 -3.08 -14.59 -5.63
N LEU A 126 -2.18 -13.64 -5.39
CA LEU A 126 -0.74 -13.90 -5.39
C LEU A 126 -0.31 -14.85 -4.26
N THR A 127 0.71 -15.67 -4.54
CA THR A 127 1.38 -16.50 -3.55
C THR A 127 2.21 -15.65 -2.59
N ASP A 128 2.62 -16.21 -1.45
CA ASP A 128 3.46 -15.46 -0.49
C ASP A 128 4.84 -15.15 -1.05
N GLU A 129 5.39 -16.05 -1.86
CA GLU A 129 6.61 -15.82 -2.62
C GLU A 129 6.48 -14.67 -3.64
N GLU A 130 5.37 -14.63 -4.39
CA GLU A 130 5.10 -13.55 -5.34
C GLU A 130 4.96 -12.18 -4.65
N ILE A 131 4.26 -12.13 -3.51
CA ILE A 131 4.11 -10.89 -2.73
C ILE A 131 5.47 -10.44 -2.21
N ASN A 132 6.26 -11.36 -1.64
CA ASN A 132 7.59 -11.02 -1.16
C ASN A 132 8.52 -10.52 -2.27
N THR A 133 8.47 -11.16 -3.43
CA THR A 133 9.25 -10.74 -4.60
C THR A 133 8.86 -9.33 -5.03
N ASN A 134 7.57 -9.01 -5.08
CA ASN A 134 7.10 -7.66 -5.37
C ASN A 134 7.51 -6.63 -4.30
N ALA A 135 7.54 -7.02 -3.02
CA ALA A 135 8.04 -6.18 -1.94
C ALA A 135 9.53 -5.88 -2.07
N LEU A 136 10.35 -6.87 -2.43
CA LEU A 136 11.77 -6.67 -2.70
C LEU A 136 11.99 -5.76 -3.91
N TYR A 137 11.23 -5.92 -4.99
CA TYR A 137 11.32 -5.00 -6.13
C TYR A 137 10.89 -3.56 -5.78
N ALA A 138 9.81 -3.38 -5.01
CA ALA A 138 9.42 -2.05 -4.53
C ALA A 138 10.52 -1.40 -3.69
N HIS A 139 11.17 -2.19 -2.82
CA HIS A 139 12.32 -1.74 -2.04
C HIS A 139 13.52 -1.37 -2.92
N ASP A 140 13.84 -2.18 -3.91
CA ASP A 140 15.01 -1.96 -4.77
C ASP A 140 14.82 -0.74 -5.70
N ASP A 141 13.61 -0.52 -6.23
CA ASP A 141 13.27 0.69 -6.98
C ASP A 141 13.51 1.94 -6.13
N MET A 142 12.98 1.94 -4.90
CA MET A 142 13.22 3.03 -3.95
C MET A 142 14.72 3.20 -3.68
N ARG A 143 15.42 2.10 -3.40
CA ARG A 143 16.85 2.14 -3.09
C ARG A 143 17.67 2.72 -4.24
N ALA A 144 17.26 2.49 -5.50
CA ALA A 144 17.89 3.06 -6.68
C ALA A 144 17.75 4.58 -6.75
N GLU A 145 16.64 5.14 -6.25
CA GLU A 145 16.46 6.59 -6.13
C GLU A 145 17.25 7.18 -4.96
N SER A 146 17.19 6.53 -3.80
CA SER A 146 17.90 6.94 -2.59
C SER A 146 17.95 5.80 -1.57
N VAL A 147 19.03 5.70 -0.80
CA VAL A 147 19.08 4.85 0.40
C VAL A 147 18.65 5.61 1.67
N ARG A 148 18.64 6.94 1.61
CA ARG A 148 18.42 7.80 2.78
C ARG A 148 16.94 7.97 3.03
N TYR A 149 16.55 7.87 4.29
CA TYR A 149 15.21 8.21 4.73
C TYR A 149 14.96 9.72 4.57
N ASP A 150 13.87 10.06 3.89
CA ASP A 150 13.33 11.41 3.78
C ASP A 150 11.86 11.39 4.13
N LEU A 151 11.49 12.21 5.12
CA LEU A 151 10.14 12.27 5.67
C LEU A 151 9.06 12.64 4.64
N THR A 152 9.43 13.33 3.55
CA THR A 152 8.50 13.86 2.55
C THR A 152 8.54 13.15 1.21
N ARG A 153 9.67 12.50 0.87
CA ARG A 153 9.91 11.95 -0.48
C ARG A 153 10.43 10.52 -0.50
N HIS A 154 10.84 9.98 0.65
CA HIS A 154 11.52 8.70 0.70
C HIS A 154 11.30 8.02 2.06
N ASN A 155 10.08 7.52 2.28
CA ASN A 155 9.63 6.99 3.57
C ASN A 155 8.78 5.72 3.40
N CYS A 156 8.26 5.18 4.50
CA CYS A 156 7.39 3.99 4.51
C CYS A 156 6.13 4.11 3.63
N GLN A 157 5.54 5.30 3.48
CA GLN A 157 4.34 5.48 2.66
C GLN A 157 4.66 5.30 1.17
N HIS A 158 5.81 5.79 0.71
CA HIS A 158 6.25 5.62 -0.68
C HIS A 158 6.48 4.14 -1.01
N PHE A 159 7.06 3.38 -0.08
CA PHE A 159 7.19 1.92 -0.21
C PHE A 159 5.84 1.23 -0.34
N VAL A 160 4.90 1.57 0.54
CA VAL A 160 3.57 0.97 0.54
C VAL A 160 2.84 1.29 -0.77
N LEU A 161 2.92 2.52 -1.27
CA LEU A 161 2.33 2.90 -2.56
C LEU A 161 2.94 2.10 -3.72
N ALA A 162 4.27 1.99 -3.78
CA ALA A 162 4.97 1.22 -4.81
C ALA A 162 4.63 -0.28 -4.75
N LEU A 163 4.55 -0.85 -3.55
CA LEU A 163 4.16 -2.24 -3.36
C LEU A 163 2.72 -2.48 -3.79
N LEU A 164 1.78 -1.63 -3.38
CA LEU A 164 0.36 -1.82 -3.72
C LEU A 164 0.11 -1.72 -5.23
N ASP A 165 0.75 -0.78 -5.91
CA ASP A 165 0.71 -0.68 -7.39
C ASP A 165 1.24 -1.98 -8.05
N ARG A 166 2.34 -2.52 -7.53
CA ARG A 166 2.92 -3.79 -8.02
C ARG A 166 1.98 -4.99 -7.78
N LEU A 167 1.43 -5.14 -6.57
CA LEU A 167 0.51 -6.23 -6.24
C LEU A 167 -0.76 -6.16 -7.09
N GLN A 168 -1.33 -4.96 -7.26
CA GLN A 168 -2.52 -4.74 -8.06
C GLN A 168 -2.30 -5.10 -9.54
N ARG A 169 -1.16 -4.69 -10.12
CA ARG A 169 -0.82 -5.03 -11.51
C ARG A 169 -0.53 -6.51 -11.74
N HIS A 170 -0.18 -7.27 -10.72
CA HIS A 170 0.18 -8.68 -10.87
C HIS A 170 -0.94 -9.65 -10.47
N SER A 171 -1.98 -9.21 -9.75
CA SER A 171 -3.15 -10.05 -9.50
C SER A 171 -3.86 -10.41 -10.81
N GLN A 172 -3.98 -11.70 -11.11
CA GLN A 172 -4.62 -12.19 -12.33
C GLN A 172 -6.14 -12.15 -12.21
N MET A 173 -6.66 -12.50 -11.04
CA MET A 173 -8.11 -12.48 -10.77
C MET A 173 -8.67 -11.05 -10.77
N GLN A 174 -7.90 -10.05 -10.34
CA GLN A 174 -8.34 -8.66 -10.47
C GLN A 174 -8.38 -8.20 -11.94
N LYS A 175 -7.40 -8.61 -12.77
CA LYS A 175 -7.44 -8.39 -14.23
C LYS A 175 -8.66 -9.06 -14.87
N ALA A 176 -8.98 -10.28 -14.45
CA ALA A 176 -10.16 -11.00 -14.94
C ALA A 176 -11.46 -10.30 -14.52
N ALA A 177 -11.58 -9.83 -13.28
CA ALA A 177 -12.74 -9.08 -12.80
C ALA A 177 -12.92 -7.74 -13.54
N ILE A 178 -11.84 -7.00 -13.78
CA ILE A 178 -11.85 -5.77 -14.58
C ILE A 178 -12.27 -6.07 -16.02
N ALA A 179 -11.72 -7.13 -16.63
CA ALA A 179 -12.08 -7.54 -17.98
C ALA A 179 -13.56 -7.96 -18.10
N GLN A 180 -14.08 -8.70 -17.10
CA GLN A 180 -15.50 -9.08 -17.04
C GLN A 180 -16.42 -7.86 -16.88
N PHE A 181 -16.07 -6.92 -16.01
CA PHE A 181 -16.83 -5.68 -15.84
C PHE A 181 -16.82 -4.83 -17.13
N ALA A 182 -15.65 -4.67 -17.77
CA ALA A 182 -15.52 -3.97 -19.04
C ALA A 182 -16.32 -4.65 -20.17
N ALA A 183 -16.39 -5.98 -20.18
CA ALA A 183 -17.20 -6.74 -21.15
C ALA A 183 -18.71 -6.59 -20.93
N GLN A 184 -19.16 -6.34 -19.69
CA GLN A 184 -20.56 -6.08 -19.35
C GLN A 184 -20.98 -4.63 -19.66
N MET A 185 -20.03 -3.70 -19.66
CA MET A 185 -20.22 -2.32 -20.12
C MET A 185 -20.17 -2.29 -21.65
N GLN A 186 -21.17 -2.86 -22.33
CA GLN A 186 -21.30 -2.65 -23.77
C GLN A 186 -21.40 -1.14 -24.04
N PRO A 187 -20.69 -0.60 -25.06
CA PRO A 187 -20.93 0.76 -25.48
C PRO A 187 -22.41 0.88 -25.83
N LEU A 188 -23.09 1.88 -25.26
CA LEU A 188 -24.47 2.19 -25.62
C LEU A 188 -24.55 2.23 -27.15
N PRO A 189 -25.52 1.53 -27.77
CA PRO A 189 -25.70 1.63 -29.21
C PRO A 189 -25.80 3.11 -29.56
N PRO A 190 -25.17 3.57 -30.66
CA PRO A 190 -25.22 4.96 -31.06
C PRO A 190 -26.69 5.37 -31.11
N PHE A 191 -27.01 6.49 -30.44
CA PHE A 191 -28.35 7.05 -30.40
C PHE A 191 -28.85 7.16 -31.85
N GLN A 192 -29.77 6.28 -32.25
CA GLN A 192 -30.43 6.40 -33.54
C GLN A 192 -31.34 7.61 -33.42
N GLN A 193 -30.91 8.75 -33.97
CA GLN A 193 -31.79 9.89 -34.08
C GLN A 193 -33.01 9.46 -34.90
N PRO A 194 -34.24 9.67 -34.42
CA PRO A 194 -35.43 9.37 -35.21
C PRO A 194 -35.37 10.23 -36.47
N MET A 195 -35.32 9.59 -37.64
CA MET A 195 -35.49 10.28 -38.91
C MET A 195 -36.88 10.92 -38.90
N ALA A 196 -36.93 12.24 -38.77
CA ALA A 196 -38.15 13.01 -38.94
C ALA A 196 -38.65 12.78 -40.37
N THR A 197 -39.71 12.00 -40.51
CA THR A 197 -40.49 11.92 -41.74
C THR A 197 -41.16 13.26 -41.97
N LEU A 198 -40.53 14.09 -42.81
CA LEU A 198 -41.14 15.30 -43.35
C LEU A 198 -42.36 14.88 -44.18
N GLN A 199 -43.55 15.03 -43.59
CA GLN A 199 -44.81 15.00 -44.33
C GLN A 199 -44.78 16.14 -45.34
N GLN A 200 -44.86 15.80 -46.63
CA GLN A 200 -44.99 16.79 -47.70
C GLN A 200 -46.35 17.49 -47.61
N PRO A 201 -46.43 18.81 -47.88
CA PRO A 201 -47.70 19.51 -47.90
C PRO A 201 -48.54 19.09 -49.11
N ILE A 202 -49.81 18.79 -48.85
CA ILE A 202 -50.85 18.61 -49.86
C ILE A 202 -51.11 19.99 -50.47
N VAL A 203 -50.88 20.13 -51.77
CA VAL A 203 -51.30 21.29 -52.56
C VAL A 203 -52.72 20.99 -53.06
N LEU A 204 -53.67 21.84 -52.66
CA LEU A 204 -55.03 21.89 -53.19
C LEU A 204 -55.08 22.72 -54.48
#